data_AF-A0AAW9RR12-F1
#
_entry.id   AF-A0AAW9RR12-F1
#
_cell.length_a   1.000
_cell.length_b   1.000
_cell.length_c   1.000
_cell.angle_alpha   90.00
_cell.angle_beta   90.00
_cell.angle_gamma   90.00
#
_symmetry.space_group_name_H-M   'P 1'
#
loop_
_entity.id
_entity.type
_entity.pdbx_description
1 polymer ?
#
loop_
_entity_poly.entity_id
_entity_poly.type
_entity_poly.pdbx_seq_one_letter_code
_entity_poly.pdbx_strand_id
1 'polypeptide(L)'
;MKIRVARWGNSLAVRLPKAAAEELGLEEGGEVDLSVEDGTALLKPVARRGPTLQDLVAEMKRLGPQNEPPFEDWGILPSEWPDEDWSDIAPPDTTPTLYNADSRRKRS
;
A
#
# COMPACT_ATOMS: atom_id res chain seq x y z
N MET A 1 28.96 3.26 -18.45
CA MET A 1 28.75 4.71 -18.18
C MET A 1 29.71 5.17 -17.11
N LYS A 2 30.26 6.40 -17.18
CA LYS A 2 31.08 6.98 -16.10
C LYS A 2 30.33 8.18 -15.51
N ILE A 3 30.22 8.23 -14.18
CA ILE A 3 29.60 9.32 -13.42
C ILE A 3 30.64 9.97 -12.52
N ARG A 4 30.50 11.28 -12.29
CA ARG A 4 31.41 12.03 -11.42
C ARG A 4 30.83 12.13 -10.02
N VAL A 5 31.71 12.03 -9.03
CA VAL A 5 31.40 12.34 -7.64
C VAL A 5 31.37 13.86 -7.48
N ALA A 6 30.35 14.36 -6.80
CA ALA A 6 30.16 15.76 -6.46
C ALA A 6 30.02 15.90 -4.93
N ARG A 7 30.08 17.13 -4.43
CA ARG A 7 29.84 17.43 -3.01
C ARG A 7 28.41 17.92 -2.82
N TRP A 8 27.70 17.33 -1.87
CA TRP A 8 26.40 17.80 -1.37
C TRP A 8 26.52 18.06 0.12
N GLY A 9 26.58 19.35 0.50
CA GLY A 9 26.86 19.75 1.88
C GLY A 9 28.22 19.25 2.37
N ASN A 10 28.21 18.45 3.44
CA ASN A 10 29.40 17.82 4.03
C ASN A 10 29.70 16.42 3.47
N SER A 11 28.90 15.93 2.52
CA SER A 11 29.00 14.57 1.99
C SER A 11 29.33 14.55 0.51
N LEU A 12 29.84 13.41 0.05
CA LEU A 12 30.01 13.12 -1.37
C LEU A 12 28.74 12.46 -1.91
N ALA A 13 28.39 12.79 -3.15
CA ALA A 13 27.22 12.28 -3.83
C ALA A 13 27.55 11.95 -5.28
N VAL A 14 26.89 10.95 -5.83
CA VAL A 14 26.91 10.64 -7.26
C VAL A 14 25.58 11.01 -7.88
N ARG A 15 25.60 11.62 -9.07
CA ARG A 15 24.37 11.87 -9.82
C ARG A 15 23.97 10.61 -10.55
N LEU A 16 22.86 10.02 -10.16
CA LEU A 16 22.23 8.92 -10.89
C LEU A 16 21.52 9.48 -12.14
N PRO A 17 21.86 9.00 -13.34
CA PRO A 17 21.14 9.34 -14.55
C PRO A 17 19.70 8.83 -14.48
N LYS A 18 18.78 9.55 -15.13
CA LYS A 18 17.34 9.22 -15.15
C LYS A 18 17.06 7.75 -15.50
N ALA A 19 17.66 7.24 -16.57
CA ALA A 19 17.47 5.86 -17.00
C ALA A 19 17.86 4.83 -15.91
N ALA A 20 18.95 5.07 -15.18
CA ALA A 20 19.37 4.17 -14.10
C ALA A 20 18.46 4.28 -12.87
N ALA A 21 17.97 5.48 -12.56
CA ALA A 21 17.00 5.67 -11.48
C ALA A 21 15.67 4.96 -11.77
N GLU A 22 15.17 5.06 -13.00
CA GLU A 22 13.94 4.39 -13.44
C GLU A 22 14.09 2.86 -13.42
N GLU A 23 15.22 2.33 -13.91
CA GLU A 23 15.50 0.88 -13.89
C GLU A 23 15.58 0.32 -12.45
N LEU A 24 16.10 1.13 -11.52
CA LEU A 24 16.17 0.78 -10.09
C LEU A 24 14.89 1.11 -9.31
N GLY A 25 13.88 1.71 -9.95
CA GLY A 25 12.64 2.15 -9.27
C GLY A 25 12.88 3.18 -8.17
N LEU A 26 13.93 3.99 -8.29
CA LEU A 26 14.28 5.03 -7.32
C LEU A 26 13.58 6.34 -7.64
N GLU A 27 12.88 6.86 -6.64
CA GLU A 27 12.23 8.17 -6.69
C GLU A 27 12.93 9.16 -5.75
N GLU A 28 12.63 10.45 -5.91
CA GLU A 28 13.13 11.48 -5.01
C GLU A 28 12.69 11.20 -3.56
N GLY A 29 13.64 11.25 -2.63
CA GLY A 29 13.39 10.88 -1.23
C GLY A 29 13.23 9.38 -0.98
N GLY A 30 13.53 8.52 -1.97
CA GLY A 30 13.68 7.09 -1.79
C GLY A 30 14.93 6.73 -0.98
N GLU A 31 14.88 5.57 -0.32
CA GLU A 31 15.99 5.06 0.49
C GLU A 31 16.76 3.97 -0.25
N VAL A 32 18.08 3.95 -0.03
CA VAL A 32 18.98 2.94 -0.56
C VAL A 32 19.87 2.42 0.56
N ASP A 33 20.00 1.10 0.63
CA ASP A 33 21.02 0.46 1.45
C ASP A 33 22.36 0.53 0.71
N LEU A 34 23.39 0.96 1.43
CA LEU A 34 24.77 1.03 0.94
C LEU A 34 25.63 0.02 1.71
N SER A 35 26.14 -1.01 1.03
CA SER A 35 27.20 -1.87 1.54
C SER A 35 28.49 -1.66 0.76
N VAL A 36 29.63 -1.90 1.41
CA VAL A 36 30.94 -1.88 0.76
C VAL A 36 31.57 -3.26 0.91
N GLU A 37 31.78 -3.92 -0.22
CA GLU A 37 32.34 -5.28 -0.31
C GLU A 37 33.51 -5.23 -1.31
N ASP A 38 34.71 -5.64 -0.87
CA ASP A 38 35.92 -5.67 -1.70
C ASP A 38 36.23 -4.36 -2.46
N GLY A 39 36.00 -3.21 -1.80
CA GLY A 39 36.20 -1.88 -2.41
C GLY A 39 35.13 -1.49 -3.43
N THR A 40 34.07 -2.29 -3.57
CA THR A 40 32.90 -2.02 -4.40
C THR A 40 31.75 -1.54 -3.52
N ALA A 41 31.17 -0.39 -3.87
CA ALA A 41 29.94 0.09 -3.25
C ALA A 41 28.73 -0.57 -3.93
N LEU A 42 27.95 -1.32 -3.18
CA LEU A 42 26.70 -1.93 -3.63
C LEU A 42 25.52 -1.12 -3.07
N LEU A 43 24.72 -0.56 -3.98
CA LEU A 43 23.51 0.19 -3.65
C LEU A 43 22.29 -0.67 -3.96
N LYS A 44 21.43 -0.90 -2.96
CA LYS A 44 20.18 -1.65 -3.11
C LYS A 44 19.00 -0.74 -2.74
N PRO A 45 18.01 -0.54 -3.63
CA PRO A 45 16.78 0.15 -3.27
C PRO A 45 16.13 -0.51 -2.06
N VAL A 46 15.80 0.28 -1.04
CA VAL A 46 15.01 -0.21 0.09
C VAL A 46 13.55 -0.16 -0.36
N ALA A 47 12.96 -1.34 -0.57
CA ALA A 47 11.53 -1.41 -0.80
C ALA A 47 10.82 -0.86 0.44
N ARG A 48 10.14 0.28 0.29
CA ARG A 48 9.22 0.80 1.31
C ARG A 48 8.07 -0.19 1.46
N ARG A 49 8.25 -1.18 2.33
CA ARG A 49 7.14 -1.95 2.85
C ARG A 49 6.45 -1.07 3.88
N GLY A 50 5.14 -0.88 3.72
CA GLY A 50 4.33 -0.39 4.83
C GLY A 50 4.53 -1.28 6.06
N PRO A 51 4.27 -0.77 7.27
CA PRO A 51 4.42 -1.57 8.48
C PRO A 51 3.59 -2.85 8.36
N THR A 52 4.17 -3.96 8.76
CA THR A 52 3.44 -5.22 8.87
C THR A 52 2.40 -5.13 9.98
N LEU A 53 1.43 -6.05 10.00
CA LEU A 53 0.49 -6.14 11.13
C LEU A 53 1.26 -6.31 12.45
N GLN A 54 2.36 -7.07 12.44
CA GLN A 54 3.23 -7.25 13.61
C GLN A 54 3.86 -5.92 14.05
N ASP A 55 4.35 -5.10 13.11
CA ASP A 55 4.93 -3.79 13.43
C ASP A 55 3.88 -2.85 14.02
N LEU A 56 2.68 -2.84 13.46
CA LEU A 56 1.56 -2.04 13.96
C LEU A 56 1.15 -2.46 15.38
N VAL A 57 1.00 -3.76 15.62
CA VAL A 57 0.65 -4.31 16.95
C VAL A 57 1.78 -4.06 17.96
N ALA A 58 3.04 -4.17 17.56
CA ALA A 58 4.18 -3.86 18.41
C ALA A 58 4.20 -2.37 18.79
N GLU A 59 3.94 -1.49 17.82
CA GLU A 59 3.89 -0.05 18.05
C GLU A 59 2.71 0.35 18.95
N MET A 60 1.53 -0.24 18.74
CA MET A 60 0.36 -0.08 19.63
C MET A 60 0.72 -0.42 21.08
N LYS A 61 1.36 -1.57 21.31
CA LYS A 61 1.80 -2.00 22.65
C LYS A 61 2.87 -1.09 23.23
N ARG A 62 3.80 -0.58 22.41
CA ARG A 62 4.86 0.35 22.82
C ARG A 62 4.30 1.70 23.26
N LEU A 63 3.30 2.22 22.55
CA LEU A 63 2.65 3.50 22.86
C LEU A 63 1.83 3.43 24.16
N GLY A 64 1.41 2.24 24.56
CA GLY A 64 0.79 1.96 25.85
C GLY A 64 -0.71 1.68 25.78
N PRO A 65 -1.33 1.31 26.92
CA PRO A 65 -2.69 0.75 26.99
C PRO A 65 -3.78 1.64 26.38
N GLN A 66 -3.58 2.96 26.33
CA GLN A 66 -4.51 3.92 25.75
C GLN A 66 -4.63 3.81 24.22
N ASN A 67 -3.72 3.10 23.55
CA ASN A 67 -3.78 2.84 22.10
C ASN A 67 -4.35 1.46 21.78
N GLU A 68 -4.56 0.62 22.79
CA GLU A 68 -5.25 -0.65 22.64
C GLU A 68 -6.75 -0.38 22.75
N PRO A 69 -7.53 -0.59 21.68
CA PRO A 69 -8.97 -0.45 21.77
C PRO A 69 -9.48 -1.46 22.81
N PRO A 70 -10.44 -1.07 23.66
CA PRO A 70 -11.06 -2.03 24.58
C PRO A 70 -11.69 -3.16 23.76
N PHE A 71 -11.67 -4.38 24.31
CA PHE A 71 -12.46 -5.46 23.76
C PHE A 71 -13.94 -5.08 23.88
N GLU A 72 -14.58 -4.87 22.74
CA GLU A 72 -16.01 -4.57 22.68
C GLU A 72 -16.74 -5.88 22.36
N ASP A 73 -17.41 -6.41 23.39
CA ASP A 73 -18.36 -7.50 23.21
C ASP A 73 -19.65 -6.92 22.65
N TRP A 74 -19.85 -7.09 21.34
CA TRP A 74 -21.10 -6.71 20.67
C TRP A 74 -22.30 -7.57 21.09
N GLY A 75 -22.09 -8.56 21.98
CA GLY A 75 -23.08 -9.47 22.47
C GLY A 75 -23.57 -10.44 21.39
N ILE A 76 -24.37 -11.41 21.83
CA ILE A 76 -25.32 -12.07 20.92
C ILE A 76 -26.45 -11.05 20.74
N LEU A 77 -26.49 -10.38 19.58
CA LEU A 77 -27.73 -9.72 19.19
C LEU A 77 -28.83 -10.80 19.29
N PRO A 78 -29.96 -10.53 19.98
CA PRO A 78 -31.11 -11.40 19.85
C PRO A 78 -31.29 -11.66 18.36
N SER A 79 -31.33 -12.92 17.95
CA SER A 79 -31.67 -13.28 16.56
C SER A 79 -33.16 -13.02 16.29
N GLU A 80 -33.75 -12.03 16.94
CA GLU A 80 -34.95 -11.36 16.49
C GLU A 80 -34.51 -10.46 15.35
N TRP A 81 -34.04 -11.07 14.26
CA TRP A 81 -34.34 -10.49 12.97
C TRP A 81 -35.85 -10.31 13.01
N PRO A 82 -36.35 -9.07 13.01
CA PRO A 82 -37.78 -8.91 13.09
C PRO A 82 -38.37 -9.69 11.92
N ASP A 83 -39.47 -10.42 12.14
CA ASP A 83 -40.32 -10.94 11.05
C ASP A 83 -40.94 -9.79 10.23
N GLU A 84 -40.45 -8.55 10.39
CA GLU A 84 -40.74 -7.38 9.59
C GLU A 84 -40.53 -7.73 8.13
N ASP A 85 -41.64 -7.72 7.41
CA ASP A 85 -41.67 -7.88 5.97
C ASP A 85 -41.02 -6.65 5.32
N TRP A 86 -39.72 -6.73 5.11
CA TRP A 86 -38.94 -5.69 4.43
C TRP A 86 -39.30 -5.54 2.94
N SER A 87 -40.35 -6.22 2.43
CA SER A 87 -40.81 -6.08 1.05
C SER A 87 -41.28 -4.68 0.68
N ASP A 88 -41.67 -3.85 1.66
CA ASP A 88 -42.06 -2.44 1.44
C ASP A 88 -40.85 -1.51 1.19
N ILE A 89 -39.64 -1.93 1.57
CA ILE A 89 -38.40 -1.13 1.46
C ILE A 89 -37.45 -1.76 0.44
N ALA A 90 -37.66 -3.03 0.10
CA ALA A 90 -37.03 -3.64 -1.05
C ALA A 90 -37.36 -2.81 -2.29
N PRO A 91 -36.38 -2.37 -3.08
CA PRO A 91 -36.68 -1.84 -4.40
C PRO A 91 -37.50 -2.92 -5.13
N PRO A 92 -38.57 -2.55 -5.87
CA PRO A 92 -39.33 -3.54 -6.62
C PRO A 92 -38.36 -4.36 -7.45
N ASP A 93 -38.63 -5.66 -7.58
CA ASP A 93 -37.89 -6.60 -8.44
C ASP A 93 -38.09 -6.23 -9.93
N THR A 94 -37.78 -4.98 -10.30
CA THR A 94 -37.37 -4.62 -11.64
C THR A 94 -36.00 -5.24 -11.82
N THR A 95 -36.00 -6.54 -12.11
CA THR A 95 -34.90 -7.20 -12.81
C THR A 95 -34.52 -6.29 -13.98
N PRO A 96 -33.31 -5.71 -14.03
CA PRO A 96 -32.84 -5.12 -15.26
C PRO A 96 -32.67 -6.29 -16.21
N THR A 97 -33.61 -6.42 -17.14
CA THR A 97 -33.50 -7.37 -18.24
C THR A 97 -32.20 -7.07 -18.98
N LEU A 98 -31.31 -8.07 -18.94
CA LEU A 98 -30.26 -8.34 -19.91
C LEU A 98 -29.10 -7.35 -19.93
N TYR A 99 -28.03 -7.73 -19.23
CA TYR A 99 -26.66 -7.48 -19.67
C TYR A 99 -26.47 -8.16 -21.04
N ASN A 100 -26.75 -7.43 -22.13
CA ASN A 100 -26.41 -7.87 -23.48
C ASN A 100 -24.88 -7.86 -23.62
N ALA A 101 -24.29 -9.04 -23.42
CA ALA A 101 -22.92 -9.35 -23.77
C ALA A 101 -22.78 -9.47 -25.30
N ASP A 102 -23.04 -8.40 -26.06
CA ASP A 102 -22.65 -8.36 -27.47
C ASP A 102 -22.59 -6.91 -28.03
N SER A 103 -21.44 -6.27 -27.87
CA SER A 103 -21.03 -5.17 -28.77
C SER A 103 -19.51 -4.94 -28.74
N ARG A 104 -18.73 -6.03 -28.84
CA ARG A 104 -17.39 -5.94 -29.49
C ARG A 104 -17.56 -6.14 -30.99
N ARG A 105 -17.99 -5.11 -31.72
CA ARG A 105 -17.66 -4.98 -33.15
C ARG A 105 -17.46 -3.51 -33.55
N LYS A 106 -16.21 -3.22 -33.91
CA LYS A 106 -15.72 -2.20 -34.86
C LYS A 106 -15.95 -0.71 -34.53
N ARG A 107 -14.87 -0.07 -34.07
CA ARG A 107 -14.40 1.23 -34.58
C ARG A 107 -12.93 0.99 -34.94
N SER A 108 -12.64 0.89 -36.25
CA SER A 108 -12.08 1.97 -37.10
C SER A 108 -10.72 2.44 -36.61
#